data_AF-A0A9R1CCY8-F1
#
_entry.id   AF-A0A9R1CCY8-F1
#
_cell.length_a   1.000
_cell.length_b   1.000
_cell.length_c   1.000
_cell.angle_alpha   90.00
_cell.angle_beta   90.00
_cell.angle_gamma   90.00
#
_symmetry.space_group_name_H-M   'P 1'
#
loop_
_entity.id
_entity.type
_entity.pdbx_description
1 polymer ?
#
loop_
_entity_poly.entity_id
_entity_poly.type
_entity_poly.pdbx_seq_one_letter_code
_entity_poly.pdbx_strand_id
1 'polypeptide(L)'
;MDIVNLNEETRDGYTIDAGMKAVWSVQLTMFQRLIDVCKAHGLRVWCDGGTLLGAIRHHGYIPWDDDIDVSMPRPDYDRLLDYADELGPQFFLQTVYTDPYYIRGHAQLRCNGTTCVRPSESYRKFHQGIFIDIFPLDGVPENADDYRALFKITRHEIRCMKAAELNILYSGRWLQIFRKIRMRHLLSRMGREAYMRRIEDRLRAYSTVTSKRWAEMTFDGNKFTFDRHIFDETLWVPFENTTVPVPAGYDEFLRTQYGPSYMTPVHQATNHGTVVISTVDDYRVMAPKIFEEYKQSALKRLMKKLHL
;
A
#
# COMPACT_ATOMS: atom_id res chain seq x y z
N MET A 1 -10.55 24.30 7.67
CA MET A 1 -11.68 23.55 8.25
C MET A 1 -11.15 22.17 8.52
N ASP A 2 -11.14 21.75 9.78
CA ASP A 2 -10.62 20.42 10.12
C ASP A 2 -11.48 19.36 9.44
N ILE A 3 -10.82 18.49 8.68
CA ILE A 3 -11.48 17.49 7.85
C ILE A 3 -12.08 16.37 8.73
N VAL A 4 -11.70 16.26 10.00
CA VAL A 4 -12.20 15.20 10.88
C VAL A 4 -12.45 15.73 12.29
N ASN A 5 -13.52 15.26 12.92
CA ASN A 5 -13.73 15.42 14.35
C ASN A 5 -12.64 14.64 15.12
N LEU A 6 -11.78 15.35 15.86
CA LEU A 6 -10.69 14.75 16.62
C LEU A 6 -11.11 14.19 17.99
N ASN A 7 -12.36 14.39 18.38
CA ASN A 7 -12.86 13.83 19.63
C ASN A 7 -12.93 12.30 19.51
N GLU A 8 -12.58 11.65 20.62
CA GLU A 8 -12.76 10.20 20.77
C GLU A 8 -14.23 9.82 20.51
N GLU A 9 -14.42 8.70 19.83
CA GLU A 9 -15.75 8.13 19.61
C GLU A 9 -15.70 6.62 19.55
N THR A 10 -16.84 5.97 19.79
CA THR A 10 -16.98 4.53 19.70
C THR A 10 -17.85 4.16 18.51
N ARG A 11 -17.32 3.34 17.60
CA ARG A 11 -18.05 2.74 16.47
C ARG A 11 -17.94 1.21 16.57
N ASP A 12 -19.05 0.49 16.43
CA ASP A 12 -19.10 -0.98 16.50
C ASP A 12 -18.40 -1.60 17.74
N GLY A 13 -18.49 -0.92 18.89
CA GLY A 13 -17.84 -1.38 20.13
C GLY A 13 -16.32 -1.22 20.15
N TYR A 14 -15.74 -0.52 19.17
CA TYR A 14 -14.33 -0.14 19.11
C TYR A 14 -14.17 1.35 19.40
N THR A 15 -13.32 1.69 20.36
CA THR A 15 -12.99 3.08 20.70
C THR A 15 -11.91 3.60 19.77
N ILE A 16 -12.22 4.66 19.04
CA ILE A 16 -11.32 5.38 18.14
C ILE A 16 -10.79 6.57 18.92
N ASP A 17 -9.55 6.48 19.37
CA ASP A 17 -8.93 7.58 20.11
C ASP A 17 -8.60 8.79 19.21
N ALA A 18 -8.33 9.92 19.85
CA ALA A 18 -7.98 11.18 19.18
C ALA A 18 -6.70 11.06 18.31
N GLY A 19 -5.79 10.14 18.66
CA GLY A 19 -4.58 9.87 17.89
C GLY A 19 -4.91 9.27 16.53
N MET A 20 -5.77 8.24 16.50
CA MET A 20 -6.25 7.63 15.26
C MET A 20 -7.02 8.65 14.40
N LYS A 21 -7.89 9.46 15.02
CA LYS A 21 -8.58 10.55 14.31
C LYS A 21 -7.63 11.56 13.68
N ALA A 22 -6.52 11.88 14.35
CA ALA A 22 -5.51 12.76 13.79
C ALA A 22 -4.81 12.12 12.57
N VAL A 23 -4.57 10.80 12.59
CA VAL A 23 -4.03 10.06 11.44
C VAL A 23 -4.99 10.10 10.25
N TRP A 24 -6.28 9.81 10.49
CA TRP A 24 -7.32 9.90 9.46
C TRP A 24 -7.41 11.30 8.85
N SER A 25 -7.27 12.35 9.67
CA SER A 25 -7.25 13.74 9.17
C SER A 25 -6.08 14.03 8.23
N VAL A 26 -4.88 13.54 8.56
CA VAL A 26 -3.70 13.64 7.67
C VAL A 26 -3.95 12.88 6.37
N GLN A 27 -4.44 11.65 6.45
CA GLN A 27 -4.72 10.82 5.29
C GLN A 27 -5.81 11.40 4.40
N LEU A 28 -6.90 11.95 4.94
CA LEU A 28 -7.93 12.61 4.13
C LEU A 28 -7.39 13.87 3.42
N THR A 29 -6.46 14.60 4.05
CA THR A 29 -5.76 15.72 3.40
C THR A 29 -4.91 15.22 2.22
N MET A 30 -4.15 14.15 2.42
CA MET A 30 -3.34 13.52 1.37
C MET A 30 -4.22 12.99 0.23
N PHE A 31 -5.34 12.35 0.58
CA PHE A 31 -6.29 11.77 -0.35
C PHE A 31 -6.94 12.84 -1.21
N GLN A 32 -7.43 13.93 -0.58
CA GLN A 32 -7.99 15.06 -1.32
C GLN A 32 -6.97 15.61 -2.32
N ARG A 33 -5.70 15.72 -1.93
CA ARG A 33 -4.66 16.19 -2.85
C ARG A 33 -4.44 15.24 -4.03
N LEU A 34 -4.39 13.93 -3.78
CA LEU A 34 -4.31 12.92 -4.84
C LEU A 34 -5.51 13.03 -5.80
N ILE A 35 -6.72 13.15 -5.26
CA ILE A 35 -7.95 13.31 -6.05
C ILE A 35 -7.92 14.57 -6.90
N ASP A 36 -7.45 15.70 -6.37
CA ASP A 36 -7.35 16.95 -7.12
C ASP A 36 -6.42 16.82 -8.33
N VAL A 37 -5.24 16.21 -8.15
CA VAL A 37 -4.29 15.93 -9.24
C VAL A 37 -4.91 14.96 -10.25
N CYS A 38 -5.54 13.89 -9.79
CA CYS A 38 -6.21 12.94 -10.68
C CYS A 38 -7.32 13.60 -11.50
N LYS A 39 -8.15 14.45 -10.89
CA LYS A 39 -9.21 15.21 -11.60
C LYS A 39 -8.63 16.18 -12.63
N ALA A 40 -7.57 16.91 -12.27
CA ALA A 40 -6.92 17.87 -13.17
C ALA A 40 -6.39 17.21 -14.46
N HIS A 41 -5.93 15.95 -14.36
CA HIS A 41 -5.30 15.22 -15.47
C HIS A 41 -6.17 14.10 -16.07
N GLY A 42 -7.42 13.97 -15.63
CA GLY A 42 -8.36 12.95 -16.09
C GLY A 42 -7.89 11.52 -15.78
N LEU A 43 -7.24 11.31 -14.63
CA LEU A 43 -6.75 10.01 -14.18
C LEU A 43 -7.83 9.29 -13.38
N ARG A 44 -8.06 8.01 -13.68
CA ARG A 44 -8.98 7.18 -12.90
C ARG A 44 -8.29 6.68 -11.64
N VAL A 45 -9.02 6.73 -10.54
CA VAL A 45 -8.60 6.28 -9.22
C VAL A 45 -9.85 5.84 -8.45
N TRP A 46 -9.74 4.74 -7.70
CA TRP A 46 -10.82 4.22 -6.88
C TRP A 46 -10.30 3.76 -5.52
N CYS A 47 -11.12 3.88 -4.48
CA CYS A 47 -10.84 3.21 -3.21
C CYS A 47 -10.73 1.69 -3.41
N ASP A 48 -9.82 1.09 -2.67
CA ASP A 48 -9.52 -0.35 -2.70
C ASP A 48 -9.66 -0.94 -1.27
N GLY A 49 -9.76 -2.25 -1.17
CA GLY A 49 -9.60 -2.99 0.09
C GLY A 49 -10.48 -2.50 1.23
N GLY A 50 -9.83 -2.24 2.38
CA GLY A 50 -10.47 -1.80 3.61
C GLY A 50 -11.13 -0.43 3.45
N THR A 51 -10.53 0.46 2.65
CA THR A 51 -11.08 1.77 2.34
C THR A 51 -12.39 1.68 1.56
N LEU A 52 -12.44 0.84 0.51
CA LEU A 52 -13.68 0.62 -0.25
C LEU A 52 -14.76 -0.01 0.63
N LEU A 53 -14.39 -1.01 1.43
CA LEU A 53 -15.31 -1.66 2.36
C LEU A 53 -15.86 -0.65 3.39
N GLY A 54 -15.01 0.20 3.95
CA GLY A 54 -15.40 1.28 4.86
C GLY A 54 -16.33 2.29 4.19
N ALA A 55 -16.03 2.72 2.97
CA ALA A 55 -16.88 3.65 2.23
C ALA A 55 -18.32 3.13 2.06
N ILE A 56 -18.47 1.84 1.73
CA ILE A 56 -19.77 1.23 1.48
C ILE A 56 -20.51 0.87 2.77
N ARG A 57 -19.80 0.30 3.76
CA ARG A 57 -20.43 -0.25 4.98
C ARG A 57 -20.54 0.77 6.11
N HIS A 58 -19.54 1.62 6.25
CA HIS A 58 -19.37 2.55 7.37
C HIS A 58 -19.56 4.01 6.98
N HIS A 59 -19.63 4.31 5.68
CA HIS A 59 -19.61 5.68 5.14
C HIS A 59 -18.39 6.46 5.63
N GLY A 60 -17.26 5.79 5.78
CA GLY A 60 -16.04 6.30 6.40
C GLY A 60 -15.04 5.19 6.68
N TYR A 61 -14.10 5.44 7.57
CA TYR A 61 -13.13 4.41 7.97
C TYR A 61 -13.80 3.25 8.70
N ILE A 62 -13.25 2.05 8.49
CA ILE A 62 -13.49 0.93 9.41
C ILE A 62 -12.85 1.32 10.76
N PRO A 63 -13.50 1.13 11.91
CA PRO A 63 -13.06 1.74 13.18
C PRO A 63 -11.63 1.41 13.62
N TRP A 64 -11.10 0.26 13.20
CA TRP A 64 -9.76 -0.23 13.54
C TRP A 64 -8.77 -0.17 12.37
N ASP A 65 -9.12 0.48 11.26
CA ASP A 65 -8.22 0.69 10.11
C ASP A 65 -7.30 1.89 10.33
N ASP A 66 -6.07 1.78 9.83
CA ASP A 66 -5.03 2.79 9.96
C ASP A 66 -4.51 3.36 8.64
N ASP A 67 -5.07 2.95 7.50
CA ASP A 67 -4.67 3.43 6.17
C ASP A 67 -5.79 3.67 5.15
N ILE A 68 -5.39 4.31 4.05
CA ILE A 68 -6.18 4.45 2.84
C ILE A 68 -5.46 3.70 1.73
N ASP A 69 -6.20 2.84 1.04
CA ASP A 69 -5.80 2.12 -0.16
C ASP A 69 -6.59 2.64 -1.37
N VAL A 70 -5.88 2.89 -2.47
CA VAL A 70 -6.51 3.16 -3.77
C VAL A 70 -5.89 2.33 -4.87
N SER A 71 -6.68 2.09 -5.91
CA SER A 71 -6.23 1.44 -7.12
C SER A 71 -6.42 2.32 -8.35
N MET A 72 -5.52 2.17 -9.33
CA MET A 72 -5.53 2.91 -10.58
C MET A 72 -5.21 1.97 -11.75
N PRO A 73 -5.83 2.09 -12.92
CA PRO A 73 -5.40 1.37 -14.12
C PRO A 73 -3.94 1.70 -14.44
N ARG A 74 -3.13 0.70 -14.83
CA ARG A 74 -1.70 0.87 -15.15
C ARG A 74 -1.37 2.14 -15.97
N PRO A 75 -2.09 2.48 -17.06
CA PRO A 75 -1.81 3.70 -17.82
C PRO A 75 -1.99 5.00 -17.01
N ASP A 76 -2.99 5.04 -16.14
CA ASP A 76 -3.27 6.22 -15.31
C ASP A 76 -2.31 6.31 -14.12
N TYR A 77 -1.93 5.16 -13.56
CA TYR A 77 -0.86 5.06 -12.56
C TYR A 77 0.47 5.57 -13.13
N ASP A 78 0.85 5.12 -14.33
CA ASP A 78 2.11 5.54 -14.97
C ASP A 78 2.09 7.05 -15.22
N ARG A 79 0.96 7.61 -15.70
CA ARG A 79 0.78 9.06 -15.87
C ARG A 79 0.82 9.83 -14.56
N LEU A 80 0.29 9.30 -13.45
CA LEU A 80 0.37 9.95 -12.14
C LEU A 80 1.84 10.21 -11.73
N LEU A 81 2.76 9.31 -12.08
CA LEU A 81 4.18 9.47 -11.75
C LEU A 81 4.79 10.71 -12.41
N ASP A 82 4.31 11.11 -13.58
CA ASP A 82 4.76 12.30 -14.30
C ASP A 82 4.27 13.60 -13.63
N TYR A 83 3.21 13.54 -12.81
CA TYR A 83 2.62 14.69 -12.10
C TYR A 83 2.97 14.70 -10.60
N ALA A 84 4.01 13.96 -10.19
CA ALA A 84 4.39 13.85 -8.78
C ALA A 84 4.69 15.22 -8.13
N ASP A 85 5.29 16.14 -8.89
CA ASP A 85 5.62 17.50 -8.41
C ASP A 85 4.36 18.33 -8.12
N GLU A 86 3.25 18.04 -8.80
CA GLU A 86 1.97 18.72 -8.58
C GLU A 86 1.30 18.29 -7.27
N LEU A 87 1.71 17.19 -6.62
CA LEU A 87 1.17 16.83 -5.30
C LEU A 87 1.53 17.91 -4.26
N GLY A 88 2.62 18.64 -4.47
CA GLY A 88 3.05 19.74 -3.61
C GLY A 88 4.04 19.31 -2.53
N PRO A 89 4.76 20.27 -1.93
CA PRO A 89 5.97 20.01 -1.14
C PRO A 89 5.72 19.28 0.19
N GLN A 90 4.48 19.26 0.68
CA GLN A 90 4.10 18.50 1.86
C GLN A 90 4.09 17.00 1.60
N PHE A 91 3.95 16.58 0.34
CA PHE A 91 3.81 15.18 -0.02
C PHE A 91 4.99 14.68 -0.85
N PHE A 92 5.25 13.38 -0.76
CA PHE A 92 6.29 12.70 -1.51
C PHE A 92 5.71 11.44 -2.13
N LEU A 93 5.67 11.37 -3.46
CA LEU A 93 5.25 10.17 -4.17
C LEU A 93 6.39 9.16 -4.17
N GLN A 94 6.35 8.23 -3.21
CA GLN A 94 7.36 7.21 -3.00
C GLN A 94 7.15 6.03 -3.95
N THR A 95 8.14 5.78 -4.80
CA THR A 95 8.23 4.63 -5.70
C THR A 95 9.66 4.10 -5.69
N VAL A 96 9.93 3.02 -6.42
CA VAL A 96 11.31 2.55 -6.63
C VAL A 96 12.18 3.54 -7.42
N TYR A 97 11.55 4.48 -8.13
CA TYR A 97 12.22 5.48 -8.98
C TYR A 97 12.54 6.75 -8.21
N THR A 98 11.76 7.08 -7.17
CA THR A 98 11.94 8.29 -6.37
C THR A 98 12.63 8.01 -5.03
N ASP A 99 12.59 6.77 -4.54
CA ASP A 99 13.22 6.35 -3.29
C ASP A 99 14.04 5.05 -3.50
N PRO A 100 15.38 5.15 -3.61
CA PRO A 100 16.25 4.01 -3.94
C PRO A 100 16.23 2.84 -2.94
N TYR A 101 15.69 3.05 -1.74
CA TYR A 101 15.58 2.02 -0.71
C TYR A 101 14.18 1.43 -0.60
N TYR A 102 13.23 1.94 -1.39
CA TYR A 102 11.88 1.44 -1.41
C TYR A 102 11.80 0.02 -2.00
N ILE A 103 10.93 -0.80 -1.42
CA ILE A 103 10.92 -2.26 -1.63
C ILE A 103 9.58 -2.82 -2.10
N ARG A 104 8.60 -1.95 -2.38
CA ARG A 104 7.26 -2.36 -2.79
C ARG A 104 7.07 -2.09 -4.28
N GLY A 105 6.11 -2.78 -4.88
CA GLY A 105 5.82 -2.70 -6.31
C GLY A 105 4.67 -1.76 -6.67
N HIS A 106 4.09 -1.12 -5.65
CA HIS A 106 3.06 -0.08 -5.74
C HIS A 106 3.66 1.25 -5.28
N ALA A 107 2.95 2.37 -5.48
CA ALA A 107 3.39 3.67 -4.97
C ALA A 107 2.83 3.93 -3.57
N GLN A 108 3.51 4.78 -2.81
CA GLN A 108 3.00 5.34 -1.57
C GLN A 108 3.04 6.86 -1.65
N LEU A 109 1.90 7.52 -1.50
CA LEU A 109 1.91 8.96 -1.23
C LEU A 109 2.27 9.13 0.25
N ARG A 110 3.37 9.83 0.56
CA ARG A 110 3.86 10.04 1.92
C ARG A 110 3.67 11.48 2.38
N CYS A 111 3.32 11.69 3.65
CA CYS A 111 3.28 13.01 4.26
C CYS A 111 4.60 13.35 4.96
N ASN A 112 5.25 14.43 4.53
CA ASN A 112 6.49 14.94 5.14
C ASN A 112 6.22 15.48 6.55
N GLY A 113 7.19 15.34 7.46
CA GLY A 113 7.04 15.81 8.84
C GLY A 113 6.24 14.88 9.77
N THR A 114 5.83 13.71 9.29
CA THR A 114 5.08 12.71 10.08
C THR A 114 5.85 11.40 10.22
N THR A 115 5.35 10.49 11.05
CA THR A 115 5.90 9.15 11.30
C THR A 115 4.82 8.10 11.11
N CYS A 116 5.12 7.05 10.35
CA CYS A 116 4.40 5.77 10.31
C CYS A 116 5.43 4.66 10.04
N VAL A 117 6.12 4.25 11.10
CA VAL A 117 7.27 3.34 11.06
C VAL A 117 6.85 1.97 11.57
N ARG A 118 7.07 0.94 10.77
CA ARG A 118 7.01 -0.44 11.25
C ARG A 118 8.30 -0.75 12.01
N PRO A 119 8.26 -1.23 13.27
CA PRO A 119 9.48 -1.52 14.02
C PRO A 119 10.44 -2.46 13.30
N SER A 120 9.91 -3.44 12.55
CA SER A 120 10.68 -4.38 11.73
C SER A 120 11.33 -3.77 10.47
N GLU A 121 10.97 -2.53 10.14
CA GLU A 121 11.51 -1.74 9.01
C GLU A 121 12.16 -0.44 9.49
N SER A 122 12.23 -0.18 10.78
CA SER A 122 12.82 1.04 11.36
C SER A 122 14.27 1.32 10.93
N TYR A 123 15.05 0.28 10.58
CA TYR A 123 16.42 0.42 10.04
C TYR A 123 16.47 0.77 8.55
N ARG A 124 15.32 0.84 7.87
CA ARG A 124 15.22 1.16 6.45
C ARG A 124 15.45 2.64 6.24
N LYS A 125 16.05 2.95 5.10
CA LYS A 125 16.41 4.33 4.71
C LYS A 125 15.35 4.99 3.80
N PHE A 126 14.30 4.26 3.44
CA PHE A 126 13.20 4.82 2.67
C PHE A 126 12.31 5.70 3.56
N HIS A 127 11.53 6.59 2.95
CA HIS A 127 10.57 7.48 3.62
C HIS A 127 9.49 6.70 4.40
N GLN A 128 9.30 7.02 5.68
CA GLN A 128 8.38 6.31 6.58
C GLN A 128 7.42 7.28 7.31
N GLY A 129 6.93 8.32 6.63
CA GLY A 129 5.82 9.14 7.10
C GLY A 129 4.46 8.46 6.90
N ILE A 130 3.39 9.07 7.43
CA ILE A 130 2.01 8.64 7.16
C ILE A 130 1.77 8.53 5.65
N PHE A 131 0.98 7.55 5.22
CA PHE A 131 0.88 7.17 3.82
C PHE A 131 -0.54 6.89 3.35
N ILE A 132 -0.70 6.91 2.02
CA ILE A 132 -1.77 6.27 1.24
C ILE A 132 -1.10 5.31 0.27
N ASP A 133 -1.61 4.08 0.17
CA ASP A 133 -1.15 3.09 -0.80
C ASP A 133 -1.86 3.28 -2.15
N ILE A 134 -1.10 3.29 -3.25
CA ILE A 134 -1.62 3.46 -4.61
C ILE A 134 -1.20 2.25 -5.45
N PHE A 135 -2.15 1.34 -5.70
CA PHE A 135 -1.93 0.09 -6.41
C PHE A 135 -2.21 0.20 -7.91
N PRO A 136 -1.29 -0.25 -8.78
CA PRO A 136 -1.59 -0.39 -10.19
C PRO A 136 -2.42 -1.65 -10.47
N LEU A 137 -3.50 -1.48 -11.23
CA LEU A 137 -4.30 -2.55 -11.83
C LEU A 137 -3.75 -2.87 -13.22
N ASP A 138 -3.23 -4.08 -13.37
CA ASP A 138 -2.62 -4.58 -14.60
C ASP A 138 -3.61 -5.49 -15.35
N GLY A 139 -3.60 -5.40 -16.68
CA GLY A 139 -4.29 -6.38 -17.53
C GLY A 139 -3.68 -7.76 -17.35
N VAL A 140 -4.50 -8.81 -17.35
CA VAL A 140 -4.02 -10.19 -17.23
C VAL A 140 -4.48 -11.08 -18.40
N PRO A 141 -3.77 -12.18 -18.68
CA PRO A 141 -4.19 -13.18 -19.66
C PRO A 141 -5.57 -13.78 -19.36
N GLU A 142 -6.33 -14.11 -20.40
CA GLU A 142 -7.56 -14.91 -20.26
C GLU A 142 -7.23 -16.37 -19.92
N ASN A 143 -6.19 -16.93 -20.56
CA ASN A 143 -5.73 -18.29 -20.29
C ASN A 143 -5.20 -18.42 -18.85
N ALA A 144 -5.72 -19.40 -18.12
CA ALA A 144 -5.40 -19.60 -16.72
C ALA A 144 -3.95 -20.06 -16.46
N ASP A 145 -3.34 -20.81 -17.38
CA ASP A 145 -1.93 -21.21 -17.29
C ASP A 145 -1.00 -20.02 -17.49
N ASP A 146 -1.28 -19.19 -18.50
CA ASP A 146 -0.50 -17.98 -18.75
C ASP A 146 -0.60 -16.99 -17.59
N TYR A 147 -1.81 -16.79 -17.05
CA TYR A 147 -2.00 -15.99 -15.84
C TYR A 147 -1.21 -16.56 -14.65
N ARG A 148 -1.30 -17.87 -14.39
CA ARG A 148 -0.53 -18.52 -13.32
C ARG A 148 0.98 -18.35 -13.50
N ALA A 149 1.49 -18.48 -14.72
CA ALA A 149 2.90 -18.29 -15.03
C ALA A 149 3.32 -16.83 -14.78
N LEU A 150 2.56 -15.86 -15.30
CA LEU A 150 2.80 -14.44 -15.13
C LEU A 150 2.76 -14.01 -13.65
N PHE A 151 1.78 -14.51 -12.89
CA PHE A 151 1.66 -14.24 -11.47
C PHE A 151 2.84 -14.82 -10.69
N LYS A 152 3.21 -16.08 -10.96
CA LYS A 152 4.35 -16.74 -10.30
C LYS A 152 5.66 -16.00 -10.55
N ILE A 153 5.96 -15.63 -11.79
CA ILE A 153 7.21 -14.94 -12.13
C ILE A 153 7.24 -13.52 -11.52
N THR A 154 6.15 -12.76 -11.64
CA THR A 154 6.06 -11.40 -11.09
C THR A 154 6.21 -11.43 -9.57
N ARG A 155 5.47 -12.30 -8.89
CA ARG A 155 5.56 -12.46 -7.43
C ARG A 155 6.95 -12.89 -6.98
N HIS A 156 7.60 -13.80 -7.72
CA HIS A 156 8.96 -14.20 -7.43
C HIS A 156 9.92 -13.00 -7.51
N GLU A 157 9.81 -12.18 -8.56
CA GLU A 157 10.68 -11.03 -8.78
C GLU A 157 10.48 -9.93 -7.73
N ILE A 158 9.23 -9.59 -7.39
CA ILE A 158 8.90 -8.64 -6.31
C ILE A 158 9.47 -9.12 -4.96
N ARG A 159 9.29 -10.41 -4.62
CA ARG A 159 9.86 -11.00 -3.39
C ARG A 159 11.38 -10.97 -3.37
N CYS A 160 11.99 -11.13 -4.54
CA CYS A 160 13.43 -11.06 -4.71
C CYS A 160 13.97 -9.62 -4.49
N MET A 161 13.26 -8.57 -4.94
CA MET A 161 13.61 -7.19 -4.57
C MET A 161 13.55 -6.97 -3.05
N LYS A 162 12.44 -7.36 -2.42
CA LYS A 162 12.26 -7.25 -0.96
C LYS A 162 13.38 -7.96 -0.19
N ALA A 163 13.82 -9.11 -0.69
CA ALA A 163 14.88 -9.91 -0.07
C ALA A 163 16.27 -9.25 -0.12
N ALA A 164 16.59 -8.48 -1.17
CA ALA A 164 17.89 -7.81 -1.30
C ALA A 164 18.14 -6.82 -0.14
N GLU A 165 17.05 -6.18 0.27
CA GLU A 165 17.06 -5.18 1.32
C GLU A 165 16.99 -5.85 2.71
N LEU A 166 16.24 -6.94 2.91
CA LEU A 166 16.02 -7.60 4.22
C LEU A 166 17.29 -7.73 5.10
N ASN A 167 17.28 -7.14 6.30
CA ASN A 167 18.35 -7.39 7.28
C ASN A 167 18.14 -8.76 7.94
N ILE A 168 19.09 -9.68 7.76
CA ILE A 168 18.94 -11.09 8.17
C ILE A 168 18.97 -11.24 9.70
N LEU A 169 19.82 -10.45 10.37
CA LEU A 169 19.94 -10.48 11.83
C LEU A 169 18.62 -10.09 12.50
N TYR A 170 17.96 -9.08 11.94
CA TYR A 170 16.73 -8.52 12.51
C TYR A 170 15.45 -9.21 11.99
N SER A 171 15.46 -9.75 10.77
CA SER A 171 14.30 -10.42 10.19
C SER A 171 14.15 -11.90 10.57
N GLY A 172 15.20 -12.53 11.13
CA GLY A 172 15.20 -13.96 11.46
C GLY A 172 15.13 -14.91 10.26
N ARG A 173 15.28 -14.40 9.03
CA ARG A 173 15.19 -15.17 7.77
C ARG A 173 16.56 -15.60 7.24
N TRP A 174 17.35 -16.27 8.09
CA TRP A 174 18.73 -16.68 7.77
C TRP A 174 18.83 -17.60 6.55
N LEU A 175 17.82 -18.45 6.31
CA LEU A 175 17.72 -19.30 5.11
C LEU A 175 17.67 -18.51 3.78
N GLN A 176 17.44 -17.19 3.81
CA GLN A 176 17.39 -16.36 2.61
C GLN A 176 18.74 -15.72 2.25
N ILE A 177 19.84 -16.05 2.96
CA ILE A 177 21.16 -15.44 2.75
C ILE A 177 21.64 -15.56 1.30
N PHE A 178 21.54 -16.73 0.68
CA PHE A 178 21.98 -16.93 -0.71
C PHE A 178 21.13 -16.13 -1.69
N ARG A 179 19.80 -16.15 -1.52
CA ARG A 179 18.88 -15.34 -2.32
C ARG A 179 19.21 -13.86 -2.21
N LYS A 180 19.49 -13.38 -1.00
CA LYS A 180 19.86 -12.00 -0.74
C LYS A 180 21.17 -11.61 -1.44
N ILE A 181 22.22 -12.42 -1.30
CA ILE A 181 23.52 -12.15 -1.94
C ILE A 181 23.35 -12.09 -3.46
N ARG A 182 22.68 -13.10 -4.04
CA ARG A 182 22.36 -13.14 -5.47
C ARG A 182 21.58 -11.89 -5.91
N MET A 183 20.55 -11.50 -5.16
CA MET A 183 19.73 -10.34 -5.52
C MET A 183 20.48 -9.02 -5.36
N ARG A 184 21.32 -8.86 -4.34
CA ARG A 184 22.20 -7.69 -4.21
C ARG A 184 23.16 -7.57 -5.38
N HIS A 185 23.76 -8.69 -5.81
CA HIS A 185 24.63 -8.71 -6.99
C HIS A 185 23.87 -8.39 -8.29
N LEU A 186 22.66 -8.93 -8.47
CA LEU A 186 21.84 -8.61 -9.63
C LEU A 186 21.45 -7.13 -9.65
N LEU A 187 20.95 -6.61 -8.53
CA LEU A 187 20.52 -5.21 -8.42
C LEU A 187 21.71 -4.23 -8.48
N SER A 188 22.92 -4.62 -8.05
CA SER A 188 24.11 -3.78 -8.20
C SER A 188 24.60 -3.67 -9.64
N ARG A 189 24.31 -4.67 -10.48
CA ARG A 189 24.73 -4.66 -11.91
C ARG A 189 23.72 -3.96 -12.81
N MET A 190 22.44 -4.18 -12.56
CA MET A 190 21.37 -3.73 -13.45
C MET A 190 20.65 -2.49 -12.92
N GLY A 191 20.72 -2.21 -11.62
CA GLY A 191 19.95 -1.16 -10.98
C GLY A 191 18.55 -1.63 -10.58
N ARG A 192 18.01 -1.04 -9.50
CA ARG A 192 16.65 -1.35 -8.99
C ARG A 192 15.57 -0.88 -9.95
N GLU A 193 15.73 0.33 -10.46
CA GLU A 193 14.79 0.94 -11.41
C GLU A 193 14.66 0.11 -12.68
N ALA A 194 15.77 -0.30 -13.29
CA ALA A 194 15.73 -1.14 -14.49
C ALA A 194 15.12 -2.52 -14.21
N TYR A 195 15.33 -3.09 -13.01
CA TYR A 195 14.68 -4.34 -12.63
C TYR A 195 13.17 -4.19 -12.50
N MET A 196 12.70 -3.13 -11.83
CA MET A 196 11.27 -2.87 -11.72
C MET A 196 10.66 -2.56 -13.09
N ARG A 197 11.32 -1.72 -13.89
CA ARG A 197 10.89 -1.40 -15.25
C ARG A 197 10.71 -2.66 -16.10
N ARG A 198 11.64 -3.63 -16.00
CA ARG A 198 11.48 -4.94 -16.67
C ARG A 198 10.23 -5.70 -16.23
N ILE A 199 9.91 -5.67 -14.93
CA ILE A 199 8.69 -6.32 -14.40
C ILE A 199 7.47 -5.59 -14.97
N GLU A 200 7.44 -4.27 -14.87
CA GLU A 200 6.33 -3.45 -15.32
C GLU A 200 6.14 -3.52 -16.84
N ASP A 201 7.19 -3.53 -17.65
CA ASP A 201 7.11 -3.64 -19.12
C ASP A 201 6.48 -4.97 -19.54
N ARG A 202 6.76 -6.06 -18.81
CA ARG A 202 6.08 -7.35 -19.02
C ARG A 202 4.60 -7.26 -18.66
N LEU A 203 4.22 -6.48 -17.66
CA LEU A 203 2.82 -6.29 -17.28
C LEU A 203 2.11 -5.37 -18.28
N ARG A 204 2.78 -4.30 -18.75
CA ARG A 204 2.29 -3.38 -19.80
C ARG A 204 2.03 -4.09 -21.13
N ALA A 205 2.72 -5.18 -21.42
CA ALA A 205 2.43 -6.02 -22.58
C ALA A 205 1.00 -6.58 -22.60
N TYR A 206 0.34 -6.64 -21.43
CA TYR A 206 -1.07 -6.97 -21.29
C TYR A 206 -1.88 -5.68 -21.08
N SER A 207 -2.41 -5.14 -22.17
CA SER A 207 -3.17 -3.89 -22.14
C SER A 207 -4.42 -3.99 -21.28
N THR A 208 -4.59 -3.05 -20.35
CA THR A 208 -5.81 -2.90 -19.54
C THR A 208 -7.05 -2.60 -20.41
N VAL A 209 -6.87 -2.08 -21.62
CA VAL A 209 -7.98 -1.80 -22.54
C VAL A 209 -8.55 -3.09 -23.13
N THR A 210 -7.69 -4.03 -23.52
CA THR A 210 -8.08 -5.26 -24.22
C THR A 210 -8.29 -6.45 -23.28
N SER A 211 -7.63 -6.47 -22.12
CA SER A 211 -7.81 -7.51 -21.12
C SER A 211 -9.21 -7.44 -20.50
N LYS A 212 -9.91 -8.58 -20.48
CA LYS A 212 -11.22 -8.72 -19.81
C LYS A 212 -11.12 -8.72 -18.28
N ARG A 213 -9.93 -8.99 -17.75
CA ARG A 213 -9.68 -9.07 -16.31
C ARG A 213 -8.45 -8.27 -15.94
N TRP A 214 -8.49 -7.66 -14.76
CA TRP A 214 -7.39 -6.91 -14.14
C TRP A 214 -7.00 -7.52 -12.80
N ALA A 215 -5.76 -7.27 -12.37
CA ALA A 215 -5.26 -7.66 -11.06
C ALA A 215 -4.11 -6.75 -10.58
N GLU A 216 -3.92 -6.66 -9.27
CA GLU A 216 -2.76 -6.02 -8.65
C GLU A 216 -1.54 -6.95 -8.71
N MET A 217 -0.83 -6.96 -9.84
CA MET A 217 0.21 -7.95 -10.09
C MET A 217 1.50 -7.71 -9.30
N THR A 218 1.75 -6.47 -8.87
CA THR A 218 2.97 -6.08 -8.15
C THR A 218 2.81 -6.12 -6.63
N PHE A 219 1.62 -6.42 -6.11
CA PHE A 219 1.35 -6.57 -4.69
C PHE A 219 1.49 -8.04 -4.25
N ASP A 220 2.28 -8.31 -3.21
CA ASP A 220 2.58 -9.69 -2.77
C ASP A 220 1.45 -10.30 -1.91
N GLY A 221 0.42 -9.52 -1.53
CA GLY A 221 -0.69 -9.98 -0.70
C GLY A 221 -1.85 -10.58 -1.50
N ASN A 222 -2.12 -10.01 -2.68
CA ASN A 222 -3.35 -10.26 -3.41
C ASN A 222 -3.22 -11.40 -4.44
N LYS A 223 -4.29 -12.18 -4.62
CA LYS A 223 -4.43 -13.24 -5.65
C LYS A 223 -5.71 -13.06 -6.48
N PHE A 224 -6.47 -12.00 -6.22
CA PHE A 224 -7.74 -11.73 -6.85
C PHE A 224 -7.54 -11.22 -8.27
N THR A 225 -8.47 -11.60 -9.13
CA THR A 225 -8.64 -11.03 -10.45
C THR A 225 -10.05 -10.49 -10.51
N PHE A 226 -10.20 -9.30 -11.07
CA PHE A 226 -11.46 -8.60 -11.20
C PHE A 226 -11.82 -8.51 -12.67
N ASP A 227 -13.09 -8.71 -13.01
CA ASP A 227 -13.56 -8.44 -14.35
C ASP A 227 -13.54 -6.93 -14.63
N ARG A 228 -13.16 -6.56 -15.86
CA ARG A 228 -12.93 -5.16 -16.25
C ARG A 228 -14.16 -4.28 -16.02
N HIS A 229 -15.37 -4.83 -16.21
CA HIS A 229 -16.62 -4.08 -16.12
C HIS A 229 -16.90 -3.52 -14.74
N ILE A 230 -16.28 -4.08 -13.69
CA ILE A 230 -16.34 -3.54 -12.33
C ILE A 230 -15.96 -2.05 -12.33
N PHE A 231 -15.00 -1.68 -13.18
CA PHE A 231 -14.38 -0.36 -13.24
C PHE A 231 -14.87 0.51 -14.41
N ASP A 232 -15.93 0.11 -15.13
CA ASP A 232 -16.42 0.86 -16.30
C ASP A 232 -17.02 2.23 -15.91
N GLU A 233 -17.60 2.34 -14.72
CA GLU A 233 -18.17 3.57 -14.17
C GLU A 233 -17.64 3.85 -12.76
N THR A 234 -17.50 5.13 -12.43
CA THR A 234 -17.08 5.60 -11.10
C THR A 234 -18.28 6.21 -10.38
N LEU A 235 -18.55 5.73 -9.16
CA LEU A 235 -19.50 6.34 -8.25
C LEU A 235 -18.75 7.19 -7.23
N TRP A 236 -19.33 8.32 -6.83
CA TRP A 236 -18.84 9.13 -5.73
C TRP A 236 -19.75 8.91 -4.52
N VAL A 237 -19.21 8.30 -3.47
CA VAL A 237 -19.98 7.91 -2.27
C VAL A 237 -19.49 8.66 -1.04
N PRO A 238 -20.34 8.88 -0.01
CA PRO A 238 -19.92 9.50 1.24
C PRO A 238 -18.80 8.72 1.95
N PHE A 239 -17.82 9.45 2.48
CA PHE A 239 -16.75 8.91 3.32
C PHE A 239 -16.31 9.97 4.32
N GLU A 240 -16.57 9.73 5.60
CA GLU A 240 -16.43 10.73 6.67
C GLU A 240 -17.17 12.02 6.30
N ASN A 241 -16.46 13.14 6.10
CA ASN A 241 -17.04 14.43 5.72
C ASN A 241 -16.77 14.81 4.24
N THR A 242 -16.32 13.85 3.43
CA THR A 242 -16.05 14.05 2.01
C THR A 242 -16.74 12.98 1.17
N THR A 243 -16.43 12.93 -0.12
CA THR A 243 -16.84 11.87 -1.03
C THR A 243 -15.64 11.23 -1.69
N VAL A 244 -15.69 9.92 -1.91
CA VAL A 244 -14.59 9.15 -2.49
C VAL A 244 -15.06 8.40 -3.75
N PRO A 245 -14.20 8.24 -4.76
CA PRO A 245 -14.51 7.47 -5.95
C PRO A 245 -14.42 5.96 -5.65
N VAL A 246 -15.45 5.21 -6.06
CA VAL A 246 -15.52 3.75 -5.97
C VAL A 246 -15.94 3.17 -7.31
N PRO A 247 -15.55 1.94 -7.66
CA PRO A 247 -16.05 1.29 -8.87
C PRO A 247 -17.56 1.08 -8.76
N ALA A 248 -18.33 1.29 -9.83
CA ALA A 248 -19.76 0.99 -9.83
C ALA A 248 -20.06 -0.49 -9.53
N GLY A 249 -19.14 -1.39 -9.92
CA GLY A 249 -19.17 -2.82 -9.56
C GLY A 249 -18.64 -3.15 -8.16
N TYR A 250 -18.66 -2.22 -7.19
CA TYR A 250 -18.06 -2.42 -5.86
C TYR A 250 -18.59 -3.68 -5.15
N ASP A 251 -19.85 -4.08 -5.35
CA ASP A 251 -20.41 -5.27 -4.68
C ASP A 251 -19.69 -6.54 -5.15
N GLU A 252 -19.45 -6.68 -6.44
CA GLU A 252 -18.70 -7.82 -7.00
C GLU A 252 -17.26 -7.80 -6.49
N PHE A 253 -16.61 -6.63 -6.52
CA PHE A 253 -15.25 -6.44 -6.01
C PHE A 253 -15.12 -6.87 -4.53
N LEU A 254 -16.01 -6.38 -3.66
CA LEU A 254 -16.00 -6.68 -2.23
C LEU A 254 -16.35 -8.14 -1.95
N ARG A 255 -17.24 -8.77 -2.73
CA ARG A 255 -17.51 -10.22 -2.63
C ARG A 255 -16.29 -11.05 -3.01
N THR A 256 -15.53 -10.64 -4.03
CA THR A 256 -14.30 -11.32 -4.42
C THR A 256 -13.25 -11.26 -3.31
N GLN A 257 -13.07 -10.10 -2.67
CA GLN A 257 -12.06 -9.93 -1.62
C GLN A 257 -12.46 -10.49 -0.25
N TYR A 258 -13.69 -10.23 0.19
CA TYR A 258 -14.15 -10.47 1.57
C TYR A 258 -15.26 -11.53 1.69
N GLY A 259 -15.75 -12.06 0.56
CA GLY A 259 -16.83 -13.04 0.52
C GLY A 259 -18.23 -12.42 0.60
N PRO A 260 -19.29 -13.24 0.51
CA PRO A 260 -20.67 -12.76 0.37
C PRO A 260 -21.22 -12.02 1.60
N SER A 261 -20.57 -12.17 2.76
CA SER A 261 -20.97 -11.56 4.03
C SER A 261 -20.14 -10.33 4.39
N TYR A 262 -19.52 -9.65 3.42
CA TYR A 262 -18.62 -8.53 3.67
C TYR A 262 -19.28 -7.36 4.45
N MET A 263 -20.61 -7.23 4.37
CA MET A 263 -21.39 -6.24 5.13
C MET A 263 -21.44 -6.52 6.64
N THR A 264 -21.12 -7.73 7.09
CA THR A 264 -21.02 -8.05 8.52
C THR A 264 -19.65 -7.65 9.04
N PRO A 265 -19.55 -6.76 10.07
CA PRO A 265 -18.26 -6.39 10.65
C PRO A 265 -17.52 -7.61 11.23
N VAL A 266 -16.23 -7.72 10.93
CA VAL A 266 -15.32 -8.72 11.51
C VAL A 266 -14.08 -8.01 11.99
N HIS A 267 -13.78 -8.14 13.28
CA HIS A 267 -12.59 -7.54 13.89
C HIS A 267 -11.37 -8.38 13.49
N GLN A 268 -10.73 -8.01 12.38
CA GLN A 268 -9.45 -8.58 11.96
C GLN A 268 -8.34 -7.56 12.21
N ALA A 269 -7.17 -8.04 12.61
CA ALA A 269 -5.99 -7.19 12.71
C ALA A 269 -5.58 -6.69 11.31
N THR A 270 -5.07 -5.45 11.24
CA THR A 270 -4.58 -4.88 9.99
C THR A 270 -3.39 -5.69 9.45
N ASN A 271 -3.26 -5.75 8.12
CA ASN A 271 -2.17 -6.49 7.47
C ASN A 271 -0.78 -5.84 7.68
N HIS A 272 -0.76 -4.61 8.19
CA HIS A 272 0.45 -3.80 8.37
C HIS A 272 1.18 -4.14 9.69
N GLY A 273 0.50 -4.82 10.62
CA GLY A 273 1.01 -5.17 11.95
C GLY A 273 1.17 -3.93 12.83
N THR A 274 1.96 -4.04 13.91
CA THR A 274 2.21 -2.88 14.78
C THR A 274 3.02 -1.81 14.06
N VAL A 275 2.46 -0.60 13.98
CA VAL A 275 3.10 0.62 13.49
C VAL A 275 3.25 1.62 14.63
N VAL A 276 4.32 2.39 14.62
CA VAL A 276 4.46 3.58 15.47
C VAL A 276 4.11 4.78 14.60
N ILE A 277 3.06 5.49 14.98
CA ILE A 277 2.52 6.62 14.21
C ILE A 277 2.64 7.91 15.03
N SER A 278 3.03 9.00 14.39
CA SER A 278 2.94 10.37 14.92
C SER A 278 2.61 11.34 13.79
N THR A 279 1.65 12.22 14.04
CA THR A 279 1.24 13.28 13.10
C THR A 279 2.08 14.54 13.22
N VAL A 280 2.93 14.63 14.26
CA VAL A 280 3.70 15.84 14.60
C VAL A 280 5.22 15.61 14.64
N ASP A 281 5.65 14.36 14.76
CA ASP A 281 7.07 14.00 14.78
C ASP A 281 7.50 13.44 13.43
N ASP A 282 8.62 13.95 12.92
CA ASP A 282 9.22 13.46 11.68
C ASP A 282 9.87 12.08 11.90
N TYR A 283 9.62 11.15 10.96
CA TYR A 283 10.16 9.79 11.02
C TYR A 283 11.69 9.76 11.10
N ARG A 284 12.41 10.76 10.60
CA ARG A 284 13.88 10.85 10.68
C ARG A 284 14.37 10.98 12.12
N VAL A 285 13.55 11.53 13.01
CA VAL A 285 13.83 11.63 14.46
C VAL A 285 13.36 10.36 15.19
N MET A 286 12.23 9.79 14.78
CA MET A 286 11.59 8.67 15.47
C MET A 286 12.17 7.30 15.09
N ALA A 287 12.46 7.07 13.81
CA ALA A 287 12.94 5.77 13.31
C ALA A 287 14.21 5.27 14.00
N PRO A 288 15.24 6.10 14.31
CA PRO A 288 16.40 5.65 15.08
C PRO A 288 16.06 5.16 16.50
N LYS A 289 15.12 5.83 17.19
CA LYS A 289 14.66 5.45 18.54
C LYS A 289 13.91 4.11 18.49
N ILE A 290 12.96 4.00 17.56
CA ILE A 290 12.18 2.79 17.32
C ILE A 290 13.11 1.62 16.97
N PHE A 291 14.14 1.86 16.17
CA PHE A 291 15.11 0.83 15.81
C PHE A 291 15.90 0.33 17.01
N GLU A 292 16.30 1.21 17.92
CA GLU A 292 17.04 0.81 19.11
C GLU A 292 16.20 -0.07 20.04
N GLU A 293 14.93 0.31 20.28
CA GLU A 293 13.97 -0.52 21.01
C GLU A 293 13.74 -1.86 20.32
N TYR A 294 13.59 -1.85 18.98
CA TYR A 294 13.39 -3.05 18.20
C TYR A 294 14.58 -4.02 18.31
N LYS A 295 15.83 -3.54 18.28
CA LYS A 295 17.02 -4.39 18.47
C LYS A 295 17.01 -5.09 19.81
N GLN A 296 16.74 -4.38 20.89
CA GLN A 296 16.71 -4.94 22.25
C GLN A 296 15.67 -6.06 22.35
N SER A 297 14.50 -5.86 21.72
CA SER A 297 13.46 -6.89 21.65
C SER A 297 13.88 -8.09 20.79
N ALA A 298 14.63 -7.89 19.71
CA ALA A 298 15.10 -8.95 18.82
C ALA A 298 16.10 -9.89 19.51
N LEU A 299 17.03 -9.34 20.28
CA LEU A 299 17.98 -10.09 21.11
C LEU A 299 17.24 -10.97 22.13
N LYS A 300 16.24 -10.41 22.83
CA LYS A 300 15.39 -11.18 23.76
C LYS A 300 14.65 -12.32 23.04
N ARG A 301 14.09 -12.07 21.85
CA ARG A 301 13.42 -13.10 21.03
C ARG A 301 14.38 -14.21 20.59
N LEU A 302 15.61 -13.87 20.22
CA LEU A 302 16.63 -14.82 19.81
C LEU A 302 17.08 -15.69 20.99
N MET A 303 17.36 -15.09 22.16
CA MET A 303 17.72 -15.82 23.37
C MET A 303 16.63 -16.78 23.83
N LYS A 304 15.35 -16.38 23.73
CA LYS A 304 14.21 -17.25 24.05
C LYS A 304 14.08 -18.46 23.12
N LYS A 305 14.48 -18.33 21.84
CA LYS A 305 14.52 -19.46 20.89
C LYS A 305 15.71 -20.40 21.11
N LEU A 306 16.76 -19.95 21.77
CA LEU A 306 17.97 -20.73 22.07
C LEU A 306 17.91 -21.42 23.46
N HIS A 307 16.98 -20.99 24.33
CA HIS A 307 16.70 -21.61 25.64
C HIS A 307 15.46 -22.52 25.60
N LEU A 308 15.18 -23.11 24.43
CA LEU A 308 14.17 -24.15 24.22
C LEU A 308 14.83 -25.37 23.59
#